data_AF-A0AAX1QQM8-F1
#
_entry.id   AF-A0AAX1QQM8-F1
#
_cell.length_a   1.000
_cell.length_b   1.000
_cell.length_c   1.000
_cell.angle_alpha   90.00
_cell.angle_beta   90.00
_cell.angle_gamma   90.00
#
_symmetry.space_group_name_H-M   'P 1'
#
loop_
_entity.id
_entity.type
_entity.pdbx_description
1 polymer ?
#
loop_
_entity_poly.entity_id
_entity_poly.type
_entity_poly.pdbx_seq_one_letter_code
_entity_poly.pdbx_strand_id
1 'polypeptide(L)'
;MEQFLPFPVTNEMALVIGLFGPLVGKWLWGQFNGVVSKAKSLAIFRGLKTWKRERRYKHIHKLRRTRSIPALVHDQIAQANTYFLLFCMMVLFYMYLFIGSPIKNVFNINQWISLILSFPVYFFEVKWLIASGRKKELLRVMRKKRV
;
A
#
# COMPACT_ATOMS: atom_id res chain seq x y z
N MET A 1 -21.41 -18.62 -27.47
CA MET A 1 -20.68 -18.82 -26.20
C MET A 1 -19.24 -18.39 -26.44
N GLU A 2 -18.92 -17.15 -26.06
CA GLU A 2 -17.64 -16.50 -26.39
C GLU A 2 -16.47 -17.14 -25.63
N GLN A 3 -15.41 -17.49 -26.35
CA GLN A 3 -14.18 -18.10 -25.81
C GLN A 3 -13.29 -17.02 -25.18
N PHE A 4 -13.10 -17.09 -23.86
CA PHE A 4 -12.26 -16.19 -23.06
C PHE A 4 -10.75 -16.57 -23.02
N LEU A 5 -10.28 -17.47 -23.90
CA LEU A 5 -8.90 -17.96 -23.89
C LEU A 5 -8.20 -17.73 -25.24
N PRO A 6 -6.90 -17.39 -25.26
CA PRO A 6 -6.17 -17.01 -26.48
C PRO A 6 -5.82 -18.17 -27.42
N PHE A 7 -6.41 -19.36 -27.24
CA PHE A 7 -6.20 -20.54 -28.10
C PHE A 7 -7.47 -21.40 -28.20
N PRO A 8 -7.75 -22.02 -29.37
CA PRO A 8 -8.90 -22.87 -29.57
C PRO A 8 -8.73 -24.19 -28.80
N VAL A 9 -9.56 -24.41 -27.78
CA VAL A 9 -9.58 -25.67 -27.02
C VAL A 9 -10.51 -26.65 -27.74
N THR A 10 -9.97 -27.74 -28.29
CA THR A 10 -10.80 -28.84 -28.82
C THR A 10 -11.51 -29.55 -27.66
N ASN A 11 -12.68 -30.15 -27.90
CA ASN A 11 -13.45 -30.85 -26.84
C ASN A 11 -12.63 -31.93 -26.13
N GLU A 12 -11.71 -32.58 -26.85
CA GLU A 12 -10.79 -33.56 -26.26
C GLU A 12 -9.77 -32.91 -25.32
N MET A 13 -9.23 -31.73 -25.66
CA MET A 13 -8.34 -30.98 -24.77
C MET A 13 -9.08 -30.47 -23.52
N ALA A 14 -10.33 -30.03 -23.65
CA ALA A 14 -11.14 -29.61 -22.50
C ALA A 14 -11.39 -30.78 -21.53
N LEU A 15 -11.65 -31.99 -22.06
CA LEU A 15 -11.79 -33.20 -21.25
C LEU A 15 -10.47 -33.58 -20.56
N VAL A 16 -9.35 -33.53 -21.26
CA VAL A 16 -8.02 -33.82 -20.68
C VAL A 16 -7.67 -32.81 -19.57
N ILE A 17 -7.93 -31.52 -19.77
CA ILE A 17 -7.72 -30.49 -18.75
C ILE A 17 -8.66 -30.68 -17.56
N GLY A 18 -9.91 -31.07 -17.79
CA GLY A 18 -10.88 -31.34 -16.72
C GLY A 18 -10.54 -32.58 -15.88
N LEU A 19 -10.00 -33.63 -16.51
CA LEU A 19 -9.71 -34.91 -15.86
C LEU A 19 -8.32 -34.90 -15.17
N PHE A 20 -7.31 -34.31 -15.82
CA PHE A 20 -5.94 -34.24 -15.30
C PHE A 20 -5.64 -32.94 -14.55
N GLY A 21 -6.34 -31.85 -14.81
CA GLY A 21 -6.14 -30.57 -14.11
C GLY A 21 -6.25 -30.66 -12.58
N PRO A 22 -7.27 -31.33 -12.02
CA PRO A 22 -7.40 -31.50 -10.57
C PRO A 22 -6.28 -32.36 -9.96
N LEU A 23 -5.82 -33.38 -10.70
CA LEU A 23 -4.74 -34.28 -10.26
C LEU A 23 -3.39 -33.58 -10.28
N VAL A 24 -3.07 -32.92 -11.38
CA VAL A 24 -1.84 -32.11 -11.54
C VAL A 24 -1.84 -30.96 -10.54
N GLY A 25 -2.98 -30.31 -10.31
CA GLY A 25 -3.14 -29.27 -9.29
C GLY A 25 -2.86 -29.78 -7.88
N LYS A 26 -3.42 -30.92 -7.47
CA LYS A 26 -3.16 -31.50 -6.15
C LYS A 26 -1.70 -31.95 -5.98
N TRP A 27 -1.09 -32.51 -7.02
CA TRP A 27 0.31 -32.92 -6.99
C TRP A 27 1.27 -31.73 -6.89
N LEU A 28 1.04 -30.68 -7.71
CA LEU A 28 1.77 -29.42 -7.62
C LEU A 28 1.60 -28.77 -6.24
N TRP A 29 0.39 -28.77 -5.68
CA TRP A 29 0.13 -28.21 -4.34
C TRP A 29 0.88 -28.97 -3.24
N GLY A 30 0.96 -30.30 -3.34
CA GLY A 30 1.74 -31.15 -2.43
C GLY A 30 3.24 -30.84 -2.48
N GLN A 31 3.81 -30.72 -3.69
CA GLN A 31 5.22 -30.35 -3.91
C GLN A 31 5.52 -28.94 -3.40
N PHE A 32 4.65 -27.97 -3.68
CA PHE A 32 4.78 -26.60 -3.18
C PHE A 32 4.76 -26.55 -1.64
N ASN A 33 3.87 -27.29 -0.99
CA ASN A 33 3.81 -27.33 0.48
C ASN A 33 5.06 -27.99 1.09
N GLY A 34 5.63 -29.01 0.43
CA GLY A 34 6.91 -29.61 0.81
C GLY A 34 8.10 -28.63 0.70
N VAL A 35 8.15 -27.85 -0.38
CA VAL A 35 9.19 -26.82 -0.57
C VAL A 35 9.00 -25.66 0.39
N VAL A 36 7.77 -25.20 0.63
CA VAL A 36 7.46 -24.12 1.59
C VAL A 36 7.76 -24.54 3.04
N SER A 37 7.51 -25.79 3.41
CA SER A 37 7.84 -26.31 4.75
C SER A 37 9.34 -26.47 4.95
N LYS A 38 10.09 -26.93 3.94
CA LYS A 38 11.56 -26.89 3.96
C LYS A 38 12.10 -25.46 3.96
N ALA A 39 11.52 -24.55 3.19
CA ALA A 39 11.89 -23.14 3.19
C ALA A 39 11.67 -22.48 4.56
N LYS A 40 10.58 -22.81 5.28
CA LYS A 40 10.36 -22.37 6.68
C LYS A 40 11.46 -22.83 7.65
N SER A 41 12.16 -23.93 7.37
CA SER A 41 13.29 -24.41 8.18
C SER A 41 14.61 -23.69 7.88
N LEU A 42 14.72 -22.99 6.75
CA LEU A 42 15.90 -22.19 6.42
C LEU A 42 16.03 -21.03 7.43
N ALA A 43 17.27 -20.80 7.88
CA ALA A 43 17.63 -19.71 8.79
C ALA A 43 17.15 -18.33 8.31
N ILE A 44 16.96 -18.16 7.00
CA ILE A 44 16.42 -16.95 6.36
C ILE A 44 15.00 -16.65 6.82
N PHE A 45 14.11 -17.65 6.91
CA PHE A 45 12.73 -17.45 7.39
C PHE A 45 12.67 -17.18 8.90
N ARG A 46 13.58 -17.79 9.67
CA ARG A 46 13.76 -17.46 11.09
C ARG A 46 14.25 -16.03 11.26
N GLY A 47 15.24 -15.60 10.46
CA GLY A 47 15.77 -14.24 10.39
C GLY A 47 14.73 -13.21 9.95
N LEU A 48 13.88 -13.54 8.98
CA LEU A 48 12.80 -12.67 8.54
C LEU A 48 11.73 -12.51 9.64
N LYS A 49 11.44 -13.60 10.36
CA LYS A 49 10.50 -13.59 11.49
C LYS A 49 11.04 -12.79 12.67
N THR A 50 12.32 -12.93 13.01
CA THR A 50 12.97 -12.13 14.06
C THR A 50 13.06 -10.66 13.66
N TRP A 51 13.43 -10.36 12.41
CA TRP A 51 13.44 -8.98 11.89
C TRP A 51 12.06 -8.33 11.94
N LYS A 52 11.00 -9.04 11.51
CA LYS A 52 9.62 -8.57 11.62
C LYS A 52 9.22 -8.33 13.08
N ARG A 53 9.64 -9.19 14.01
CA ARG A 53 9.40 -9.03 15.45
C ARG A 53 10.11 -7.80 16.01
N GLU A 54 11.36 -7.57 15.61
CA GLU A 54 12.13 -6.41 16.06
C GLU A 54 11.57 -5.10 15.52
N ARG A 55 11.17 -5.05 14.24
CA ARG A 55 10.45 -3.91 13.65
C ARG A 55 9.17 -3.60 14.43
N ARG A 56 8.37 -4.62 14.75
CA ARG A 56 7.16 -4.46 15.57
C ARG A 56 7.48 -3.95 16.97
N TYR A 57 8.52 -4.47 17.62
CA TYR A 57 8.92 -4.02 18.95
C TYR A 57 9.36 -2.56 18.94
N LYS A 58 10.26 -2.17 18.01
CA LYS A 58 10.70 -0.77 17.84
C LYS A 58 9.52 0.16 17.58
N HIS A 59 8.56 -0.27 16.77
CA HIS A 59 7.34 0.48 16.48
C HIS A 59 6.50 0.70 17.75
N ILE A 60 6.15 -0.39 18.46
CA ILE A 60 5.36 -0.31 19.70
C ILE A 60 6.07 0.51 20.78
N HIS A 61 7.39 0.35 20.90
CA HIS A 61 8.21 1.10 21.86
C HIS A 61 8.18 2.61 21.55
N LYS A 62 8.32 2.98 20.26
CA LYS A 62 8.19 4.37 19.82
C LYS A 62 6.80 4.93 20.14
N LEU A 63 5.73 4.19 19.85
CA LEU A 63 4.36 4.60 20.18
C LEU A 63 4.15 4.81 21.69
N ARG A 64 4.71 3.92 22.52
CA ARG A 64 4.63 4.04 23.99
C ARG A 64 5.34 5.29 24.50
N ARG A 65 6.52 5.61 23.95
CA ARG A 65 7.30 6.81 24.28
C ARG A 65 6.63 8.10 23.80
N THR A 66 6.06 8.12 22.60
CA THR A 66 5.34 9.29 22.11
C THR A 66 4.08 9.54 22.95
N ARG A 67 3.37 8.48 23.36
CA ARG A 67 2.15 8.61 24.18
C ARG A 67 2.39 9.27 25.54
N SER A 68 3.54 9.03 26.18
CA SER A 68 3.79 9.57 27.52
C SER A 68 3.95 11.08 27.55
N ILE A 69 4.25 11.70 26.40
CA ILE A 69 4.51 13.14 26.30
C ILE A 69 3.37 13.78 25.50
N PRO A 70 2.43 14.49 26.16
CA PRO A 70 1.26 15.06 25.48
C PRO A 70 1.64 16.07 24.39
N ALA A 71 2.71 16.84 24.56
CA ALA A 71 3.22 17.76 23.55
C ALA A 71 3.54 17.06 22.21
N LEU A 72 4.17 15.87 22.26
CA LEU A 72 4.48 15.09 21.06
C LEU A 72 3.23 14.54 20.37
N VAL A 73 2.17 14.27 21.15
CA VAL A 73 0.88 13.84 20.61
C VAL A 73 0.23 14.99 19.84
N HIS A 74 0.17 16.17 20.44
CA HIS A 74 -0.38 17.36 19.80
C HIS A 74 0.41 17.76 18.55
N ASP A 75 1.73 17.67 18.59
CA ASP A 75 2.59 17.94 17.44
C ASP A 75 2.31 16.96 16.28
N GLN A 76 2.17 15.67 16.55
CA GLN A 76 1.79 14.68 15.51
C GLN A 76 0.40 14.91 14.93
N ILE A 77 -0.57 15.36 15.75
CA ILE A 77 -1.91 15.71 15.30
C ILE A 77 -1.86 16.98 14.43
N ALA A 78 -1.13 18.00 14.87
CA ALA A 78 -0.92 19.24 14.14
C ALA A 78 -0.24 18.96 12.79
N GLN A 79 0.82 18.15 12.78
CA GLN A 79 1.52 17.76 11.57
C GLN A 79 0.62 17.03 10.56
N ALA A 80 -0.26 16.13 11.03
CA ALA A 80 -1.20 15.46 10.15
C ALA A 80 -2.23 16.44 9.54
N ASN A 81 -2.69 17.41 10.33
CA ASN A 81 -3.62 18.43 9.87
C ASN A 81 -2.95 19.45 8.93
N THR A 82 -1.69 19.83 9.16
CA THR A 82 -0.96 20.74 8.26
C THR A 82 -0.67 20.09 6.92
N TYR A 83 -0.29 18.80 6.88
CA TYR A 83 -0.15 18.09 5.60
C TYR A 83 -1.48 17.96 4.85
N PHE A 84 -2.59 17.81 5.55
CA PHE A 84 -3.92 17.83 4.93
C PHE A 84 -4.22 19.20 4.29
N LEU A 85 -3.98 20.28 5.03
CA LEU A 85 -4.18 21.63 4.52
C LEU A 85 -3.28 21.93 3.31
N LEU A 86 -2.00 21.53 3.37
CA LEU A 86 -1.07 21.68 2.25
C LEU A 86 -1.53 20.89 1.02
N PHE A 87 -2.05 19.68 1.21
CA PHE A 87 -2.64 18.90 0.13
C PHE A 87 -3.86 19.63 -0.49
N CYS A 88 -4.80 20.10 0.33
CA CYS A 88 -5.95 20.86 -0.16
C CYS A 88 -5.53 22.14 -0.90
N MET A 89 -4.60 22.91 -0.35
CA MET A 89 -4.06 24.12 -0.99
C MET A 89 -3.41 23.81 -2.34
N MET A 90 -2.65 22.73 -2.42
CA MET A 90 -2.05 22.28 -3.68
C MET A 90 -3.14 21.91 -4.70
N VAL A 91 -4.13 21.10 -4.31
CA VAL A 91 -5.24 20.74 -5.21
C VAL A 91 -5.97 21.99 -5.72
N LEU A 92 -6.27 22.96 -4.85
CA LEU A 92 -6.89 24.22 -5.24
C LEU A 92 -6.00 25.05 -6.18
N PHE A 93 -4.69 25.11 -5.91
CA PHE A 93 -3.73 25.79 -6.77
C PHE A 93 -3.68 25.18 -8.18
N TYR A 94 -3.65 23.86 -8.28
CA TYR A 94 -3.72 23.18 -9.58
C TYR A 94 -5.08 23.39 -10.27
N MET A 95 -6.18 23.34 -9.53
CA MET A 95 -7.51 23.62 -10.08
C MET A 95 -7.61 25.05 -10.64
N TYR A 96 -7.04 26.02 -9.94
CA TYR A 96 -6.94 27.40 -10.42
C TYR A 96 -6.11 27.51 -11.71
N LEU A 97 -4.95 26.84 -11.76
CA LEU A 97 -4.11 26.77 -12.96
C LEU A 97 -4.86 26.15 -14.16
N PHE A 98 -5.73 25.16 -13.92
CA PHE A 98 -6.53 24.54 -14.98
C PHE A 98 -7.63 25.45 -15.54
N ILE A 99 -8.28 26.26 -14.69
CA ILE A 99 -9.42 27.10 -15.08
C ILE A 99 -8.96 28.40 -15.76
N GLY A 100 -7.96 29.08 -15.19
CA GLY A 100 -7.63 30.46 -15.56
C GLY A 100 -6.35 30.67 -16.36
N SER A 101 -5.48 29.65 -16.51
CA SER A 101 -4.13 29.86 -17.05
C SER A 101 -3.95 29.33 -18.48
N PRO A 102 -3.17 30.01 -19.34
CA PRO A 102 -2.72 29.46 -20.63
C PRO A 102 -1.90 28.17 -20.49
N ILE A 103 -1.45 27.84 -19.27
CA ILE A 103 -0.77 26.58 -18.92
C ILE A 103 -1.65 25.35 -19.22
N LYS A 104 -2.98 25.49 -19.32
CA LYS A 104 -3.87 24.40 -19.79
C LYS A 104 -3.43 23.81 -21.14
N ASN A 105 -2.85 24.63 -22.01
CA ASN A 105 -2.35 24.17 -23.30
C ASN A 105 -1.10 23.30 -23.13
N VAL A 106 -0.23 23.62 -22.16
CA VAL A 106 0.95 22.81 -21.82
C VAL A 106 0.55 21.42 -21.29
N PHE A 107 -0.53 21.35 -20.52
CA PHE A 107 -1.09 20.06 -20.07
C PHE A 107 -1.64 19.21 -21.23
N ASN A 108 -2.18 19.85 -22.28
CA ASN A 108 -2.72 19.16 -23.45
C ASN A 108 -1.66 18.78 -24.51
N ILE A 109 -0.50 19.45 -24.53
CA ILE A 109 0.56 19.18 -25.51
C ILE A 109 1.25 17.84 -25.25
N ASN A 110 1.48 17.48 -23.98
CA ASN A 110 2.17 16.24 -23.65
C ASN A 110 1.73 15.67 -22.30
N GLN A 111 1.18 14.45 -22.32
CA GLN A 111 0.71 13.71 -21.16
C GLN A 111 1.84 13.45 -20.13
N TRP A 112 3.08 13.29 -20.60
CA TRP A 112 4.24 13.10 -19.71
C TRP A 112 4.59 14.36 -18.91
N ILE A 113 4.46 15.53 -19.53
CA ILE A 113 4.70 16.82 -18.86
C ILE A 113 3.61 17.07 -17.81
N SER A 114 2.36 16.73 -18.14
CA SER A 114 1.24 16.76 -17.18
C SER A 114 1.48 15.86 -15.95
N LEU A 115 2.02 14.66 -16.16
CA LEU A 115 2.35 13.73 -15.08
C LEU A 115 3.46 14.29 -14.15
N ILE A 116 4.53 14.83 -14.74
CA ILE A 116 5.63 15.43 -13.95
C ILE A 116 5.11 16.66 -13.20
N LEU A 117 4.30 17.49 -13.85
CA LEU A 117 3.79 18.71 -13.25
C LEU A 117 2.79 18.42 -12.12
N SER A 118 2.08 17.28 -12.14
CA SER A 118 1.19 16.84 -11.05
C SER A 118 1.90 16.09 -9.91
N PHE A 119 3.19 15.77 -10.06
CA PHE A 119 3.98 15.05 -9.04
C PHE A 119 3.93 15.67 -7.63
N PRO A 120 3.97 17.00 -7.44
CA PRO A 120 3.87 17.60 -6.12
C PRO A 120 2.58 17.24 -5.38
N VAL A 121 1.45 17.12 -6.08
CA VAL A 121 0.16 16.75 -5.48
C VAL A 121 0.23 15.35 -4.87
N TYR A 122 0.75 14.38 -5.64
CA TYR A 122 0.94 13.01 -5.17
C TYR A 122 1.94 12.93 -4.00
N PHE A 123 2.99 13.76 -4.00
CA PHE A 123 3.92 13.81 -2.88
C PHE A 123 3.23 14.23 -1.57
N PHE A 124 2.41 15.28 -1.62
CA PHE A 124 1.64 15.73 -0.45
C PHE A 124 0.58 14.72 -0.03
N GLU A 125 -0.08 14.06 -0.98
CA GLU A 125 -1.04 12.99 -0.70
C GLU A 125 -0.39 11.85 0.10
N VAL A 126 0.75 11.33 -0.36
CA VAL A 126 1.46 10.25 0.31
C VAL A 126 1.94 10.68 1.70
N LYS A 127 2.47 11.90 1.84
CA LYS A 127 2.90 12.44 3.13
C LYS A 127 1.73 12.57 4.10
N TRP A 128 0.61 13.09 3.63
CA TRP A 128 -0.62 13.20 4.41
C TRP A 128 -1.13 11.82 4.84
N LEU A 129 -1.16 10.84 3.94
CA LEU A 129 -1.64 9.49 4.25
C LEU A 129 -0.78 8.83 5.34
N ILE A 130 0.55 8.97 5.27
CA ILE A 130 1.47 8.45 6.29
C ILE A 130 1.23 9.15 7.64
N ALA A 131 1.10 10.47 7.66
CA ALA A 131 0.86 11.23 8.89
C ALA A 131 -0.51 10.90 9.52
N SER A 132 -1.55 10.77 8.69
CA SER A 132 -2.91 10.37 9.10
C SER A 132 -2.92 8.95 9.69
N GLY A 133 -2.21 8.00 9.08
CA GLY A 133 -2.04 6.65 9.60
C GLY A 133 -1.40 6.65 11.00
N ARG A 134 -0.33 7.42 11.20
CA ARG A 134 0.35 7.55 12.50
C ARG A 134 -0.57 8.17 13.56
N LYS A 135 -1.29 9.24 13.23
CA LYS A 135 -2.29 9.87 14.12
C LYS A 135 -3.36 8.86 14.55
N LYS A 136 -3.93 8.11 13.62
CA LYS A 136 -4.98 7.11 13.90
C LYS A 136 -4.46 5.98 14.81
N GLU A 137 -3.24 5.51 14.57
CA GLU A 137 -2.63 4.46 15.40
C GLU A 137 -2.35 4.95 16.82
N LEU A 138 -1.83 6.17 16.96
CA LEU A 138 -1.57 6.78 18.27
C LEU A 138 -2.87 7.00 19.07
N LEU A 139 -3.92 7.54 18.43
CA LEU A 139 -5.23 7.71 19.06
C LEU A 139 -5.85 6.37 19.50
N ARG A 140 -5.66 5.29 18.72
CA ARG A 140 -6.11 3.94 19.08
C ARG A 140 -5.42 3.44 20.36
N VAL A 141 -4.11 3.62 20.50
CA VAL A 141 -3.36 3.22 21.70
C VAL A 141 -3.71 4.08 22.92
N MET A 142 -3.99 5.36 22.72
CA MET A 142 -4.49 6.25 23.79
C MET A 142 -5.89 5.84 24.26
N ARG A 143 -6.81 5.56 23.33
CA ARG A 143 -8.19 5.15 23.65
C ARG A 143 -8.24 3.83 24.42
N LYS A 144 -7.39 2.85 24.06
CA LYS A 144 -7.34 1.53 24.72
C LYS A 144 -6.93 1.59 26.21
N LYS A 145 -6.30 2.67 26.69
CA LYS A 145 -5.94 2.83 28.11
C LYS A 145 -7.08 3.48 28.94
N ARG A 146 -8.02 4.16 28.28
CA ARG A 146 -9.10 4.89 28.97
C ARG A 146 -10.25 3.96 29.39
N VAL A 147 -10.32 2.76 28.80
CA VAL A 147 -11.17 1.64 29.22
C VAL A 147 -10.34 0.74 30.11
#